data_AF-A0A925PMI0-F1
#
_entry.id   AF-A0A925PMI0-F1
#
_cell.length_a   1.000
_cell.length_b   1.000
_cell.length_c   1.000
_cell.angle_alpha   90.00
_cell.angle_beta   90.00
_cell.angle_gamma   90.00
#
_symmetry.space_group_name_H-M   'P 1'
#
loop_
_entity.id
_entity.type
_entity.pdbx_description
1 polymer ?
#
loop_
_entity_poly.entity_id
_entity_poly.type
_entity_poly.pdbx_seq_one_letter_code
_entity_poly.pdbx_strand_id
1 'polypeptide(L)'
;MSIFVDSSVWFAAAAARDHDNSRAKSILESTREHVTTDHVLIETWLLLNSRYRREVAELFWHQLRSGAVAIEPVTSADLEAAWAMGEAFKDQRFSIVDRTSFAVMERLGIGQAASFDNDFVIYRYGRNRERAFEVVRIGHSEAFRKFHRAILERQQITCMYSGQRREICPHILGHKDGAEAALVFQFGGKSSRGLPRKGEWRCLRLSHVEDVEMREGAWHSGGDHRKTQRCVDEIFIDVNTSVPNQPGRR
;
A
#
# COMPACT_ATOMS: atom_id res chain seq x y z
N MET A 1 -8.98 8.44 -4.02
CA MET A 1 -7.69 9.10 -3.72
C MET A 1 -6.70 8.45 -4.66
N SER A 2 -6.14 9.23 -5.58
CA SER A 2 -5.25 8.72 -6.62
C SER A 2 -3.88 8.38 -6.06
N ILE A 3 -3.24 7.38 -6.66
CA ILE A 3 -1.85 7.00 -6.39
C ILE A 3 -1.04 7.19 -7.66
N PHE A 4 0.12 7.85 -7.54
CA PHE A 4 1.09 7.93 -8.62
C PHE A 4 1.82 6.59 -8.74
N VAL A 5 1.97 6.03 -9.94
CA VAL A 5 2.66 4.76 -10.15
C VAL A 5 3.90 4.98 -11.01
N ASP A 6 5.06 4.71 -10.41
CA ASP A 6 6.39 4.91 -10.99
C ASP A 6 6.80 3.77 -11.95
N SER A 7 7.84 4.01 -12.75
CA SER A 7 8.44 3.06 -13.69
C SER A 7 8.82 1.75 -13.03
N SER A 8 9.36 1.79 -11.81
CA SER A 8 9.78 0.58 -11.08
C SER A 8 8.63 -0.42 -10.85
N VAL A 9 7.44 0.08 -10.53
CA VAL A 9 6.24 -0.75 -10.31
C VAL A 9 5.66 -1.22 -11.63
N TRP A 10 5.55 -0.35 -12.63
CA TRP A 10 5.05 -0.74 -13.94
C TRP A 10 5.92 -1.79 -14.62
N PHE A 11 7.24 -1.59 -14.59
CA PHE A 11 8.22 -2.54 -15.10
C PHE A 11 8.06 -3.90 -14.41
N ALA A 12 8.08 -3.93 -13.07
CA ALA A 12 7.96 -5.16 -12.31
C ALA A 12 6.63 -5.89 -12.59
N ALA A 13 5.51 -5.17 -12.72
CA ALA A 13 4.20 -5.76 -13.03
C ALA A 13 4.16 -6.42 -14.42
N ALA A 14 4.72 -5.76 -15.43
CA ALA A 14 4.77 -6.26 -16.81
C ALA A 14 5.79 -7.41 -16.98
N ALA A 15 6.90 -7.35 -16.24
CA ALA A 15 7.96 -8.34 -16.27
C ALA A 15 7.61 -9.57 -15.42
N ALA A 16 7.00 -10.60 -16.03
CA ALA A 16 6.51 -11.79 -15.32
C ALA A 16 7.57 -12.56 -14.49
N ARG A 17 8.86 -12.37 -14.76
CA ARG A 17 9.99 -12.99 -14.03
C ARG A 17 10.70 -12.04 -13.07
N ASP A 18 10.21 -10.81 -12.91
CA ASP A 18 10.76 -9.88 -11.95
C ASP A 18 10.47 -10.37 -10.52
N HIS A 19 11.45 -10.24 -9.62
CA HIS A 19 11.31 -10.61 -8.22
C HIS A 19 10.18 -9.85 -7.50
N ASP A 20 9.89 -8.62 -7.93
CA ASP A 20 8.83 -7.78 -7.38
C ASP A 20 7.51 -7.89 -8.15
N ASN A 21 7.39 -8.82 -9.12
CA ASN A 21 6.19 -8.94 -9.96
C ASN A 21 4.90 -9.08 -9.15
N SER A 22 4.89 -9.98 -8.15
CA SER A 22 3.74 -10.19 -7.28
C SER A 22 3.42 -8.96 -6.42
N ARG A 23 4.45 -8.28 -5.92
CA ARG A 23 4.29 -7.05 -5.12
C ARG A 23 3.73 -5.93 -5.97
N ALA A 24 4.26 -5.72 -7.18
CA ALA A 24 3.77 -4.72 -8.11
C ALA A 24 2.31 -4.95 -8.49
N LYS A 25 1.93 -6.20 -8.82
CA LYS A 25 0.53 -6.56 -9.09
C LYS A 25 -0.38 -6.30 -7.89
N SER A 26 0.06 -6.67 -6.68
CA SER A 26 -0.72 -6.37 -5.48
C SER A 26 -1.00 -4.87 -5.33
N ILE A 27 -0.01 -4.01 -5.61
CA ILE A 27 -0.19 -2.55 -5.53
C ILE A 27 -1.26 -2.09 -6.52
N LEU A 28 -1.17 -2.54 -7.78
CA LEU A 28 -2.10 -2.20 -8.85
C LEU A 28 -3.51 -2.76 -8.62
N GLU A 29 -3.65 -3.88 -7.94
CA GLU A 29 -4.96 -4.44 -7.58
C GLU A 29 -5.57 -3.73 -6.36
N SER A 30 -4.73 -3.18 -5.50
CA SER A 30 -5.16 -2.59 -4.24
C SER A 30 -5.85 -1.23 -4.42
N THR A 31 -5.58 -0.49 -5.50
CA THR A 31 -6.12 0.85 -5.74
C THR A 31 -6.74 0.92 -7.13
N ARG A 32 -7.76 1.74 -7.34
CA ARG A 32 -8.44 1.85 -8.65
C ARG A 32 -8.06 3.09 -9.44
N GLU A 33 -7.60 4.14 -8.77
CA GLU A 33 -7.27 5.43 -9.38
C GLU A 33 -5.74 5.56 -9.53
N HIS A 34 -5.19 4.99 -10.60
CA HIS A 34 -3.77 5.10 -10.93
C HIS A 34 -3.50 6.32 -11.79
N VAL A 35 -2.49 7.09 -11.41
CA VAL A 35 -1.93 8.18 -12.22
C VAL A 35 -0.49 7.82 -12.56
N THR A 36 -0.06 8.09 -13.78
CA THR A 36 1.35 8.04 -14.21
C THR A 36 1.63 9.21 -15.15
N THR A 37 2.87 9.44 -15.53
CA THR A 37 3.23 10.45 -16.54
C THR A 37 3.57 9.83 -17.89
N ASP A 38 3.48 10.63 -18.94
CA ASP A 38 4.06 10.31 -20.25
C ASP A 38 5.57 10.02 -20.18
N HIS A 39 6.30 10.69 -19.30
CA HIS A 39 7.71 10.41 -19.02
C HIS A 39 7.94 9.00 -18.43
N VAL A 40 7.19 8.61 -17.40
CA VAL A 40 7.25 7.26 -16.81
C VAL A 40 6.87 6.20 -17.84
N LEU A 41 5.85 6.47 -18.66
CA LEU A 41 5.47 5.61 -19.78
C LEU A 41 6.65 5.37 -20.74
N ILE A 42 7.30 6.44 -21.20
CA ILE A 42 8.41 6.37 -22.14
C ILE A 42 9.58 5.59 -21.53
N GLU A 43 9.97 5.92 -20.30
CA GLU A 43 11.05 5.24 -19.60
C GLU A 43 10.77 3.74 -19.42
N THR A 44 9.57 3.40 -18.95
CA THR A 44 9.18 2.01 -18.73
C THR A 44 9.17 1.23 -20.04
N TRP A 45 8.62 1.82 -21.12
CA TRP A 45 8.61 1.19 -22.44
C TRP A 45 10.04 0.92 -22.93
N LEU A 46 10.93 1.90 -22.83
CA LEU A 46 12.34 1.77 -23.23
C LEU A 46 13.05 0.69 -22.43
N LEU A 47 12.82 0.64 -21.11
CA LEU A 47 13.42 -0.34 -20.22
C LEU A 47 12.92 -1.76 -20.50
N LEU A 48 11.61 -1.94 -20.72
CA LEU A 48 11.03 -3.23 -21.10
C LEU A 48 11.54 -3.71 -22.46
N ASN A 49 11.62 -2.81 -23.44
CA ASN A 49 12.15 -3.13 -24.77
C ASN A 49 13.63 -3.52 -24.70
N SER A 50 14.42 -2.85 -23.86
CA SER A 50 15.84 -3.14 -23.69
C SER A 50 16.12 -4.44 -22.93
N ARG A 51 15.36 -4.75 -21.87
CA ARG A 51 15.64 -5.91 -21.00
C ARG A 51 14.89 -7.18 -21.38
N TYR A 52 13.75 -7.05 -22.03
CA TYR A 52 12.94 -8.18 -22.47
C TYR A 52 12.88 -8.19 -24.01
N ARG A 53 11.74 -7.83 -24.58
CA ARG A 53 11.52 -7.77 -26.02
C ARG A 53 10.49 -6.69 -26.31
N ARG A 54 10.50 -6.21 -27.55
CA ARG A 54 9.56 -5.20 -28.03
C ARG A 54 8.11 -5.58 -27.76
N GLU A 55 7.74 -6.84 -27.93
CA GLU A 55 6.36 -7.31 -27.72
C GLU A 55 5.87 -7.07 -26.29
N VAL A 56 6.75 -7.17 -25.28
CA VAL A 56 6.40 -6.90 -23.87
C VAL A 56 6.15 -5.41 -23.65
N ALA A 57 6.98 -4.55 -24.26
CA ALA A 57 6.83 -3.10 -24.17
C ALA A 57 5.55 -2.61 -24.88
N GLU A 58 5.24 -3.15 -26.07
CA GLU A 58 4.00 -2.84 -26.79
C GLU A 58 2.75 -3.34 -26.05
N LEU A 59 2.82 -4.52 -25.43
CA LEU A 59 1.73 -5.02 -24.58
C LEU A 59 1.51 -4.11 -23.37
N PHE A 60 2.58 -3.67 -22.70
CA PHE A 60 2.49 -2.70 -21.60
C PHE A 60 1.80 -1.41 -22.05
N TRP A 61 2.22 -0.84 -23.19
CA TRP A 61 1.59 0.35 -23.73
C TRP A 61 0.10 0.14 -24.03
N HIS A 62 -0.24 -0.99 -24.68
CA HIS A 62 -1.62 -1.36 -24.97
C HIS A 62 -2.49 -1.45 -23.70
N GLN A 63 -1.95 -1.99 -22.60
CA GLN A 63 -2.68 -2.08 -21.33
C GLN A 63 -2.87 -0.70 -20.68
N LEU A 64 -1.85 0.16 -20.66
CA LEU A 64 -1.96 1.50 -20.08
C LEU A 64 -3.02 2.36 -20.78
N ARG A 65 -3.07 2.31 -22.12
CA ARG A 65 -4.05 3.07 -22.91
C ARG A 65 -5.47 2.50 -22.91
N SER A 66 -5.72 1.39 -22.21
CA SER A 66 -7.05 0.78 -22.12
C SER A 66 -8.05 1.60 -21.28
N GLY A 67 -7.58 2.66 -20.61
CA GLY A 67 -8.41 3.60 -19.86
C GLY A 67 -8.44 3.37 -18.34
N ALA A 68 -7.75 2.36 -17.84
CA ALA A 68 -7.64 2.07 -16.40
C ALA A 68 -6.61 2.94 -15.65
N VAL A 69 -5.78 3.70 -16.37
CA VAL A 69 -4.71 4.54 -15.82
C VAL A 69 -4.82 5.94 -16.42
N ALA A 70 -4.78 6.97 -15.58
CA ALA A 70 -4.67 8.35 -16.04
C ALA A 70 -3.21 8.66 -16.37
N ILE A 71 -2.93 8.94 -17.65
CA ILE A 71 -1.59 9.34 -18.10
C ILE A 71 -1.58 10.86 -18.17
N GLU A 72 -0.91 11.48 -17.19
CA GLU A 72 -0.77 12.92 -17.08
C GLU A 72 0.40 13.42 -17.95
N PRO A 73 0.15 14.33 -18.90
CA PRO A 73 1.23 14.95 -19.67
C PRO A 73 2.09 15.85 -18.78
N VAL A 74 3.41 15.70 -18.88
CA VAL A 74 4.35 16.63 -18.25
C VAL A 74 4.30 17.97 -18.98
N THR A 75 4.03 19.04 -18.24
CA THR A 75 3.96 20.40 -18.80
C THR A 75 5.32 21.10 -18.78
N SER A 76 5.46 22.21 -19.53
CA SER A 76 6.66 23.05 -19.44
C SER A 76 6.90 23.59 -18.03
N ALA A 77 5.84 23.86 -17.26
CA ALA A 77 5.98 24.29 -15.86
C ALA A 77 6.54 23.16 -14.98
N ASP A 78 6.12 21.92 -15.23
CA ASP A 78 6.65 20.74 -14.51
C ASP A 78 8.14 20.51 -14.85
N LEU A 79 8.56 20.77 -16.09
CA LEU A 79 9.96 20.69 -16.51
C LEU A 79 10.85 21.73 -15.81
N GLU A 80 10.38 22.99 -15.71
CA GLU A 80 11.11 24.04 -14.98
C GLU A 80 11.19 23.74 -13.48
N ALA A 81 10.10 23.21 -12.90
CA ALA A 81 10.10 22.75 -11.52
C ALA A 81 11.09 21.60 -11.32
N ALA A 82 11.11 20.61 -12.21
CA ALA A 82 12.05 19.49 -12.18
C ALA A 82 13.52 19.95 -12.32
N TRP A 83 13.79 20.98 -13.12
CA TRP A 83 15.10 21.61 -13.20
C TRP A 83 15.49 22.23 -11.85
N ALA A 84 14.61 23.05 -11.29
CA ALA A 84 14.84 23.71 -9.99
C ALA A 84 15.06 22.69 -8.85
N MET A 85 14.36 21.55 -8.88
CA MET A 85 14.57 20.45 -7.92
C MET A 85 16.00 19.87 -8.03
N GLY A 86 16.53 19.71 -9.24
CA GLY A 86 17.92 19.27 -9.44
C GLY A 86 18.93 20.24 -8.82
N GLU A 87 18.69 21.55 -8.96
CA GLU A 87 19.52 22.57 -8.32
C GLU A 87 19.36 22.61 -6.79
N ALA A 88 18.18 22.25 -6.28
CA ALA A 88 17.87 22.29 -4.86
C ALA A 88 18.36 21.05 -4.08
N PHE A 89 18.60 19.93 -4.75
CA PHE A 89 19.02 18.65 -4.20
C PHE A 89 20.30 18.14 -4.90
N LYS A 90 21.36 18.96 -4.91
CA LYS A 90 22.62 18.69 -5.65
C LYS A 90 23.37 17.44 -5.20
N ASP A 91 23.13 17.01 -3.97
CA ASP A 91 23.68 15.80 -3.36
C ASP A 91 22.93 14.53 -3.76
N GLN A 92 21.74 14.66 -4.34
CA GLN A 92 20.91 13.56 -4.80
C GLN A 92 21.03 13.37 -6.31
N ARG A 93 20.83 12.13 -6.77
CA ARG A 93 20.96 11.75 -8.18
C ARG A 93 19.62 11.42 -8.84
N PHE A 94 18.57 12.15 -8.46
CA PHE A 94 17.23 11.97 -9.00
C PHE A 94 17.25 12.04 -10.53
N SER A 95 16.63 11.05 -11.18
CA SER A 95 16.50 11.08 -12.63
C SER A 95 15.64 12.27 -13.08
N ILE A 96 15.64 12.58 -14.37
CA ILE A 96 14.71 13.60 -14.88
C ILE A 96 13.26 13.12 -14.77
N VAL A 97 13.02 11.81 -14.90
CA VAL A 97 11.70 11.18 -14.81
C VAL A 97 11.16 11.32 -13.38
N ASP A 98 11.98 11.04 -12.37
CA ASP A 98 11.62 11.24 -10.96
C ASP A 98 11.27 12.70 -10.68
N ARG A 99 12.13 13.64 -11.09
CA ARG A 99 11.90 15.06 -10.84
C ARG A 99 10.63 15.58 -11.51
N THR A 100 10.33 15.13 -12.74
CA THR A 100 9.06 15.46 -13.40
C THR A 100 7.87 14.79 -12.73
N SER A 101 8.04 13.58 -12.21
CA SER A 101 7.00 12.88 -11.43
C SER A 101 6.69 13.64 -10.14
N PHE A 102 7.71 14.10 -9.41
CA PHE A 102 7.53 14.92 -8.21
C PHE A 102 6.79 16.22 -8.53
N ALA A 103 7.18 16.92 -9.58
CA ALA A 103 6.53 18.16 -10.01
C ALA A 103 5.05 17.97 -10.34
N VAL A 104 4.73 16.92 -11.11
CA VAL A 104 3.34 16.57 -11.46
C VAL A 104 2.53 16.18 -10.22
N MET A 105 3.10 15.37 -9.32
CA MET A 105 2.44 15.00 -8.07
C MET A 105 2.14 16.22 -7.20
N GLU A 106 3.07 17.16 -7.08
CA GLU A 106 2.84 18.42 -6.36
C GLU A 106 1.75 19.27 -7.02
N ARG A 107 1.78 19.42 -8.35
CA ARG A 107 0.77 20.15 -9.11
C ARG A 107 -0.63 19.57 -8.95
N LEU A 108 -0.75 18.24 -8.96
CA LEU A 108 -2.03 17.54 -8.84
C LEU A 108 -2.46 17.26 -7.40
N GLY A 109 -1.63 17.57 -6.41
CA GLY A 109 -1.91 17.29 -4.99
C GLY A 109 -1.91 15.80 -4.65
N ILE A 110 -1.17 14.98 -5.40
CA ILE A 110 -1.05 13.53 -5.17
C ILE A 110 -0.01 13.28 -4.08
N GLY A 111 -0.45 12.77 -2.93
CA GLY A 111 0.42 12.50 -1.78
C GLY A 111 1.01 11.09 -1.73
N GLN A 112 0.50 10.15 -2.52
CA GLN A 112 0.90 8.74 -2.52
C GLN A 112 1.63 8.35 -3.80
N ALA A 113 2.76 7.65 -3.66
CA ALA A 113 3.52 7.10 -4.78
C ALA A 113 3.75 5.59 -4.60
N ALA A 114 3.39 4.80 -5.59
CA ALA A 114 3.81 3.42 -5.73
C ALA A 114 5.16 3.40 -6.45
N SER A 115 6.24 3.18 -5.70
CA SER A 115 7.60 3.07 -6.24
C SER A 115 8.44 2.14 -5.38
N PHE A 116 9.33 1.38 -6.02
CA PHE A 116 10.40 0.63 -5.34
C PHE A 116 11.68 1.44 -5.18
N ASP A 117 11.75 2.65 -5.76
CA ASP A 117 12.85 3.58 -5.59
C ASP A 117 12.83 4.23 -4.19
N ASN A 118 14.00 4.58 -3.68
CA ASN A 118 14.17 5.40 -2.49
C ASN A 118 14.08 6.90 -2.81
N ASP A 119 14.18 7.31 -4.07
CA ASP A 119 14.13 8.72 -4.47
C ASP A 119 12.82 9.40 -4.03
N PHE A 120 11.68 8.72 -4.17
CA PHE A 120 10.37 9.18 -3.67
C PHE A 120 10.32 9.28 -2.14
N VAL A 121 11.15 8.52 -1.42
CA VAL A 121 11.28 8.59 0.05
C VAL A 121 12.22 9.70 0.47
N ILE A 122 13.22 10.05 -0.33
CA ILE A 122 14.21 11.09 -0.02
C ILE A 122 13.63 12.47 -0.34
N TYR A 123 12.90 12.60 -1.45
CA TYR A 123 12.34 13.87 -1.86
C TYR A 123 11.42 14.47 -0.80
N ARG A 124 11.56 15.78 -0.58
CA ARG A 124 10.80 16.54 0.42
C ARG A 124 10.34 17.86 -0.19
N TYR A 125 9.07 18.18 0.03
CA TYR A 125 8.41 19.31 -0.63
C TYR A 125 7.55 20.14 0.33
N GLY A 126 6.89 21.16 -0.22
CA GLY A 126 6.15 22.13 0.57
C GLY A 126 7.05 23.13 1.30
N ARG A 127 6.44 23.93 2.18
CA ARG A 127 7.16 24.98 2.92
C ARG A 127 8.23 24.33 3.79
N ASN A 128 9.46 24.83 3.70
CA ASN A 128 10.61 24.29 4.44
C ASN A 128 10.84 22.77 4.27
N ARG A 129 10.38 22.14 3.17
CA ARG A 129 10.54 20.70 2.91
C ARG A 129 9.95 19.79 4.00
N GLU A 130 8.86 20.23 4.63
CA GLU A 130 8.21 19.51 5.73
C GLU A 130 7.35 18.32 5.27
N ARG A 131 7.04 18.23 3.98
CA ARG A 131 6.18 17.17 3.42
C ARG A 131 7.00 16.11 2.71
N ALA A 132 6.50 14.88 2.80
CA ALA A 132 7.03 13.70 2.14
C ALA A 132 5.90 13.00 1.39
N PHE A 133 6.24 12.28 0.31
CA PHE A 133 5.28 11.35 -0.28
C PHE A 133 5.13 10.12 0.62
N GLU A 134 3.91 9.62 0.71
CA GLU A 134 3.65 8.30 1.27
C GLU A 134 3.97 7.25 0.19
N VAL A 135 5.07 6.52 0.38
CA VAL A 135 5.53 5.54 -0.61
C VAL A 135 4.94 4.16 -0.32
N VAL A 136 4.16 3.65 -1.27
CA VAL A 136 3.49 2.34 -1.23
C VAL A 136 4.38 1.30 -1.92
N ARG A 137 4.86 0.32 -1.16
CA ARG A 137 5.77 -0.75 -1.63
C ARG A 137 5.14 -2.14 -1.63
N ILE A 138 3.90 -2.23 -1.18
CA ILE A 138 3.09 -3.45 -1.15
C ILE A 138 1.63 -3.02 -1.23
N GLY A 139 0.85 -3.74 -2.03
CA GLY A 139 -0.58 -3.51 -2.09
C GLY A 139 -1.28 -4.31 -1.01
N HIS A 140 -2.18 -3.65 -0.28
CA HIS A 140 -2.95 -4.26 0.78
C HIS A 140 -4.41 -4.38 0.38
N SER A 141 -5.06 -5.50 0.72
CA SER A 141 -6.49 -5.68 0.46
C SER A 141 -7.32 -4.62 1.18
N GLU A 142 -8.56 -4.42 0.73
CA GLU A 142 -9.49 -3.54 1.44
C GLU A 142 -9.70 -3.97 2.90
N ALA A 143 -9.77 -5.29 3.14
CA ALA A 143 -9.86 -5.85 4.48
C ALA A 143 -8.64 -5.45 5.33
N PHE A 144 -7.43 -5.59 4.79
CA PHE A 144 -6.20 -5.18 5.49
C PHE A 144 -6.23 -3.70 5.88
N ARG A 145 -6.56 -2.81 4.94
CA ARG A 145 -6.62 -1.37 5.21
C ARG A 145 -7.66 -1.01 6.26
N LYS A 146 -8.85 -1.62 6.20
CA LYS A 146 -9.90 -1.43 7.22
C LYS A 146 -9.46 -1.94 8.59
N PHE A 147 -8.76 -3.08 8.65
CA PHE A 147 -8.19 -3.60 9.88
C PHE A 147 -7.10 -2.68 10.44
N HIS A 148 -6.22 -2.15 9.58
CA HIS A 148 -5.17 -1.20 9.98
C HIS A 148 -5.79 0.04 10.61
N ARG A 149 -6.79 0.62 9.96
CA ARG A 149 -7.52 1.79 10.48
C ARG A 149 -8.18 1.50 11.82
N ALA A 150 -8.87 0.36 11.95
CA ALA A 150 -9.52 -0.02 13.20
C ALA A 150 -8.53 -0.20 14.37
N ILE A 151 -7.31 -0.68 14.10
CA ILE A 151 -6.24 -0.78 15.11
C ILE A 151 -5.75 0.62 15.54
N LEU A 152 -5.54 1.52 14.58
CA LEU A 152 -5.10 2.90 14.86
C LEU A 152 -6.14 3.67 15.67
N GLU A 153 -7.42 3.55 15.28
CA GLU A 153 -8.53 4.28 15.89
C GLU A 153 -9.15 3.55 17.10
N ARG A 154 -8.65 2.34 17.42
CA ARG A 154 -9.21 1.45 18.46
C ARG A 154 -10.73 1.21 18.30
N GLN A 155 -11.16 0.92 17.08
CA GLN A 155 -12.55 0.63 16.74
C GLN A 155 -12.83 -0.87 16.60
N GLN A 156 -14.06 -1.28 16.95
CA GLN A 156 -14.51 -2.65 16.72
C GLN A 156 -14.73 -2.87 15.21
N ILE A 157 -14.60 -4.12 14.78
CA ILE A 157 -14.97 -4.56 13.44
C ILE A 157 -16.10 -5.57 13.52
N THR A 158 -17.10 -5.41 12.66
CA THR A 158 -17.98 -6.50 12.24
C THR A 158 -17.65 -6.93 10.83
N CYS A 159 -17.55 -8.23 10.60
CA CYS A 159 -17.24 -8.77 9.28
C CYS A 159 -17.82 -10.16 9.09
N MET A 160 -17.81 -10.65 7.85
CA MET A 160 -18.02 -12.05 7.52
C MET A 160 -16.67 -12.77 7.49
N TYR A 161 -16.63 -14.00 8.02
CA TYR A 161 -15.46 -14.86 7.92
C TYR A 161 -15.89 -16.30 7.66
N SER A 162 -15.60 -16.80 6.46
CA SER A 162 -16.06 -18.11 5.97
C SER A 162 -17.57 -18.31 6.18
N GLY A 163 -18.37 -17.29 5.80
CA GLY A 163 -19.83 -17.32 5.89
C GLY A 163 -20.42 -17.12 7.29
N GLN A 164 -19.61 -16.79 8.30
CA GLN A 164 -20.08 -16.52 9.67
C GLN A 164 -19.78 -15.08 10.09
N ARG A 165 -20.79 -14.36 10.58
CA ARG A 165 -20.64 -13.01 11.11
C ARG A 165 -19.76 -13.01 12.37
N ARG A 166 -18.78 -12.12 12.42
CA ARG A 166 -17.83 -11.90 13.52
C ARG A 166 -18.01 -10.51 14.11
N GLU A 167 -17.83 -10.40 15.41
CA GLU A 167 -17.63 -9.12 16.10
C GLU A 167 -16.30 -9.20 16.84
N ILE A 168 -15.34 -8.38 16.41
CA ILE A 168 -13.91 -8.55 16.72
C ILE A 168 -13.25 -7.21 17.04
N CYS A 169 -12.20 -7.24 17.84
CA CYS A 169 -11.23 -6.16 18.01
C CYS A 169 -9.88 -6.63 17.43
N PRO A 170 -9.40 -6.09 16.29
CA PRO A 170 -8.13 -6.49 15.72
C PRO A 170 -6.96 -6.00 16.59
N HIS A 171 -6.00 -6.86 16.93
CA HIS A 171 -4.88 -6.49 17.80
C HIS A 171 -3.55 -6.46 17.06
N ILE A 172 -3.31 -7.41 16.16
CA ILE A 172 -2.09 -7.47 15.37
C ILE A 172 -2.50 -7.69 13.91
N LEU A 173 -1.88 -6.95 13.01
CA LEU A 173 -2.06 -7.08 11.57
C LEU A 173 -0.70 -7.19 10.91
N GLY A 174 -0.61 -8.04 9.88
CA GLY A 174 0.62 -8.26 9.15
C GLY A 174 0.46 -9.42 8.17
N HIS A 175 1.51 -10.20 8.00
CA HIS A 175 1.50 -11.36 7.13
C HIS A 175 1.82 -12.64 7.89
N LYS A 176 1.42 -13.75 7.29
CA LYS A 176 1.86 -15.09 7.63
C LYS A 176 2.14 -15.87 6.37
N ASP A 177 3.38 -16.34 6.22
CA ASP A 177 3.85 -17.02 5.01
C ASP A 177 3.55 -16.18 3.74
N GLY A 178 3.72 -14.85 3.84
CA GLY A 178 3.42 -13.88 2.78
C GLY A 178 1.92 -13.56 2.56
N ALA A 179 0.99 -14.26 3.22
CA ALA A 179 -0.44 -13.98 3.12
C ALA A 179 -0.91 -13.04 4.23
N GLU A 180 -1.78 -12.08 3.91
CA GLU A 180 -2.34 -11.14 4.89
C GLU A 180 -3.09 -11.86 6.02
N ALA A 181 -2.72 -11.53 7.25
CA ALA A 181 -3.24 -12.17 8.45
C ALA A 181 -3.44 -11.16 9.59
N ALA A 182 -4.40 -11.46 10.45
CA ALA A 182 -4.66 -10.69 11.66
C ALA A 182 -4.88 -11.59 12.88
N LEU A 183 -4.31 -11.18 14.01
CA LEU A 183 -4.69 -11.68 15.33
C LEU A 183 -5.77 -10.75 15.89
N VAL A 184 -6.93 -11.32 16.21
CA VAL A 184 -8.09 -10.55 16.67
C VAL A 184 -8.64 -11.16 17.96
N PHE A 185 -9.29 -10.33 18.76
CA PHE A 185 -10.11 -10.81 19.87
C PHE A 185 -11.57 -10.83 19.43
N GLN A 186 -12.16 -12.03 19.30
CA GLN A 186 -13.58 -12.17 19.00
C GLN A 186 -14.38 -12.13 20.30
N PHE A 187 -15.24 -11.12 20.44
CA PHE A 187 -16.08 -10.94 21.63
C PHE A 187 -17.56 -11.22 21.36
N GLY A 188 -17.97 -11.31 20.09
CA GLY A 188 -19.34 -11.59 19.68
C GLY A 188 -19.46 -12.28 18.32
N GLY A 189 -20.68 -12.37 17.80
CA GLY A 189 -21.00 -13.08 16.56
C GLY A 189 -20.97 -14.61 16.66
N LYS A 190 -20.86 -15.27 15.51
CA LYS A 190 -20.92 -16.75 15.38
C LYS A 190 -19.55 -17.36 15.10
N SER A 191 -19.43 -18.66 15.31
CA SER A 191 -18.24 -19.46 14.98
C SER A 191 -18.63 -20.91 14.75
N SER A 192 -18.01 -21.59 13.78
CA SER A 192 -18.21 -23.03 13.57
C SER A 192 -17.76 -23.88 14.76
N ARG A 193 -16.85 -23.37 15.60
CA ARG A 193 -16.37 -24.02 16.83
C ARG A 193 -17.02 -23.49 18.11
N GLY A 194 -18.07 -22.67 17.98
CA GLY A 194 -18.63 -21.92 19.11
C GLY A 194 -17.73 -20.76 19.58
N LEU A 195 -18.27 -19.92 20.46
CA LEU A 195 -17.56 -18.79 21.06
C LEU A 195 -17.83 -18.77 22.58
N PRO A 196 -16.79 -18.79 23.44
CA PRO A 196 -16.97 -18.63 24.87
C PRO A 196 -17.59 -17.28 25.23
N ARG A 197 -18.34 -17.21 26.34
CA ARG A 197 -18.99 -15.96 26.82
C ARG A 197 -18.02 -14.78 27.00
N LYS A 198 -16.76 -15.05 27.35
CA LYS A 198 -15.74 -14.02 27.54
C LYS A 198 -15.03 -13.60 26.24
N GLY A 199 -15.35 -14.22 25.12
CA GLY A 199 -14.60 -14.08 23.88
C GLY A 199 -13.36 -14.97 23.82
N GLU A 200 -12.68 -14.94 22.67
CA GLU A 200 -11.50 -15.77 22.40
C GLU A 200 -10.59 -15.11 21.34
N TRP A 201 -9.29 -15.34 21.46
CA TRP A 201 -8.31 -14.99 20.42
C TRP A 201 -8.54 -15.83 19.16
N ARG A 202 -8.56 -15.17 17.99
CA ARG A 202 -8.72 -15.81 16.68
C ARG A 202 -7.68 -15.32 15.70
N CYS A 203 -7.22 -16.25 14.87
CA CYS A 203 -6.41 -15.97 13.69
C CYS A 203 -7.31 -15.89 12.47
N LEU A 204 -7.23 -14.78 11.74
CA LEU A 204 -7.95 -14.60 10.47
C LEU A 204 -6.93 -14.49 9.34
N ARG A 205 -7.14 -15.27 8.27
CA ARG A 205 -6.55 -14.96 6.96
C ARG A 205 -7.45 -13.96 6.27
N LEU A 206 -6.93 -12.79 5.87
CA LEU A 206 -7.79 -11.72 5.36
C LEU A 206 -8.43 -12.06 4.01
N SER A 207 -7.87 -13.01 3.27
CA SER A 207 -8.48 -13.57 2.06
C SER A 207 -9.84 -14.25 2.28
N HIS A 208 -10.23 -14.55 3.52
CA HIS A 208 -11.55 -15.09 3.86
C HIS A 208 -12.44 -14.09 4.61
N VAL A 209 -12.00 -12.83 4.71
CA VAL A 209 -12.73 -11.75 5.37
C VAL A 209 -13.50 -10.97 4.31
N GLU A 210 -14.79 -10.82 4.54
CA GLU A 210 -15.72 -10.09 3.67
C GLU A 210 -16.55 -9.11 4.52
N ASP A 211 -17.21 -8.14 3.88
CA ASP A 211 -18.16 -7.20 4.51
C ASP A 211 -17.63 -6.54 5.79
N VAL A 212 -16.41 -5.99 5.73
CA VAL A 212 -15.76 -5.34 6.87
C VAL A 212 -16.40 -3.96 7.11
N GLU A 213 -16.99 -3.81 8.28
CA GLU A 213 -17.58 -2.58 8.81
C GLU A 213 -16.94 -2.21 10.15
N MET A 214 -16.56 -0.95 10.31
CA MET A 214 -16.04 -0.42 11.58
C MET A 214 -17.19 0.16 12.41
N ARG A 215 -17.14 -0.06 13.72
CA ARG A 215 -18.19 0.33 14.67
C ARG A 215 -17.57 0.87 15.95
N GLU A 216 -18.21 1.90 16.53
CA GLU A 216 -17.90 2.36 17.88
C GLU A 216 -18.32 1.34 18.95
N GLY A 217 -17.50 1.21 19.99
CA GLY A 217 -17.80 0.36 21.13
C GLY A 217 -16.59 0.12 22.02
N ALA A 218 -16.82 -0.51 23.18
CA ALA A 218 -15.75 -0.82 24.12
C ALA A 218 -14.71 -1.75 23.48
N TRP A 219 -13.43 -1.39 23.55
CA TRP A 219 -12.37 -2.27 23.04
C TRP A 219 -12.29 -3.54 23.91
N HIS A 220 -12.46 -4.71 23.31
CA HIS A 220 -12.39 -6.00 23.99
C HIS A 220 -11.03 -6.66 23.79
N SER A 221 -10.49 -7.26 24.85
CA SER A 221 -9.24 -8.02 24.81
C SER A 221 -9.31 -9.22 25.75
N GLY A 222 -8.43 -10.20 25.53
CA GLY A 222 -8.21 -11.33 26.45
C GLY A 222 -7.10 -11.05 27.47
N GLY A 223 -6.68 -12.07 28.21
CA GLY A 223 -5.41 -12.00 28.98
C GLY A 223 -4.19 -11.79 28.06
N ASP A 224 -2.99 -11.66 28.64
CA ASP A 224 -1.75 -11.32 27.93
C ASP A 224 -1.60 -12.03 26.57
N HIS A 225 -1.58 -11.24 25.49
CA HIS A 225 -1.35 -11.69 24.11
C HIS A 225 0.13 -12.01 23.83
N ARG A 226 0.98 -12.01 24.87
CA ARG A 226 2.44 -12.23 24.78
C ARG A 226 2.85 -13.65 24.37
N LYS A 227 1.99 -14.65 24.49
CA LYS A 227 2.44 -16.06 24.48
C LYS A 227 2.44 -16.81 23.15
N THR A 228 1.90 -16.27 22.05
CA THR A 228 2.05 -16.96 20.75
C THR A 228 1.83 -16.03 19.56
N GLN A 229 2.91 -15.42 19.10
CA GLN A 229 3.05 -14.74 17.80
C GLN A 229 2.96 -15.71 16.60
N ARG A 230 2.26 -16.85 16.70
CA ARG A 230 2.21 -17.84 15.61
C ARG A 230 1.32 -17.39 14.46
N CYS A 231 0.49 -16.37 14.67
CA CYS A 231 -0.57 -16.00 13.74
C CYS A 231 -0.10 -15.08 12.62
N VAL A 232 0.89 -14.25 12.95
CA VAL A 232 1.47 -13.19 12.12
C VAL A 232 2.98 -13.27 12.39
N ASP A 233 3.76 -13.62 11.37
CA ASP A 233 5.22 -13.73 11.48
C ASP A 233 5.90 -12.41 11.08
N GLU A 234 5.32 -11.69 10.12
CA GLU A 234 5.72 -10.34 9.71
C GLU A 234 4.71 -9.31 10.22
N ILE A 235 4.98 -8.71 11.37
CA ILE A 235 4.08 -7.72 11.99
C ILE A 235 4.14 -6.40 11.23
N PHE A 236 2.98 -5.93 10.76
CA PHE A 236 2.82 -4.59 10.19
C PHE A 236 2.41 -3.59 11.28
N ILE A 237 1.39 -3.89 12.07
CA ILE A 237 0.97 -3.07 13.22
C ILE A 237 0.50 -3.93 14.38
N ASP A 238 0.71 -3.45 15.60
CA ASP A 238 0.24 -4.00 16.87
C ASP A 238 -0.48 -2.90 17.67
N VAL A 239 -1.63 -3.21 18.25
CA VAL A 239 -2.35 -2.29 19.14
C VAL A 239 -1.48 -1.83 20.31
N ASN A 240 -0.50 -2.64 20.73
CA ASN A 240 0.51 -2.28 21.72
C ASN A 240 1.47 -1.20 21.19
N THR A 241 1.45 -0.03 21.82
CA THR A 241 2.27 1.13 21.46
C THR A 241 3.73 1.02 21.91
N SER A 242 4.08 0.02 22.73
CA SER A 242 5.47 -0.17 23.15
C SER A 242 6.36 -0.76 22.05
N VAL A 243 5.79 -1.25 20.94
CA VAL A 243 6.55 -1.73 19.78
C VAL A 243 6.97 -0.51 18.94
N PRO A 244 8.27 -0.25 18.74
CA PRO A 244 8.73 0.92 17.99
C PRO A 244 8.48 0.77 16.47
N ASN A 245 8.51 1.90 15.75
CA ASN A 245 8.50 1.97 14.27
C ASN A 245 7.28 1.34 13.56
N GLN A 246 6.08 1.53 14.11
CA GLN A 246 4.85 1.00 13.51
C GLN A 246 4.22 2.00 12.52
N PRO A 247 3.88 1.59 11.28
CA PRO A 247 3.22 2.44 10.28
C PRO A 247 1.91 3.06 10.79
N GLY A 248 1.77 4.38 10.60
CA GLY A 248 0.56 5.13 10.97
C GLY A 248 0.51 5.60 12.43
N ARG A 249 1.56 5.37 13.22
CA ARG A 249 1.72 5.95 14.57
C ARG A 249 2.78 7.05 14.53
N ARG A 250 2.37 8.28 14.83
CA ARG A 250 3.27 9.42 15.03
C ARG A 250 3.86 9.40 16.43
#